data_AF-A0A936ERN8-F1
#
_entry.id   AF-A0A936ERN8-F1
#
_cell.length_a   1.000
_cell.length_b   1.000
_cell.length_c   1.000
_cell.angle_alpha   90.00
_cell.angle_beta   90.00
_cell.angle_gamma   90.00
#
_symmetry.space_group_name_H-M   'P 1'
#
loop_
_entity.id
_entity.type
_entity.pdbx_description
1 polymer ?
#
loop_
_entity_poly.entity_id
_entity_poly.type
_entity_poly.pdbx_seq_one_letter_code
_entity_poly.pdbx_strand_id
1 'polypeptide(L)' 'MHALKDLFTSDVGLMSAAGIAFMLGMAVFYIRFFLRHMREDEARQRASKP' A
#
# COMPACT_ATOMS: atom_id res chain seq x y z
N MET A 1 26.87 -3.39 11.32
CA MET A 1 25.70 -3.21 10.43
C MET A 1 25.00 -1.89 10.77
N HIS A 2 25.43 -0.78 10.17
CA HIS A 2 24.89 0.57 10.45
C HIS A 2 24.05 1.15 9.29
N ALA A 3 23.82 0.36 8.23
CA ALA A 3 23.15 0.83 7.02
C ALA A 3 21.71 1.31 7.26
N LEU A 4 20.94 0.62 8.11
CA LEU A 4 19.58 1.03 8.46
C LEU A 4 19.56 2.34 9.28
N LYS A 5 20.59 2.60 10.09
CA LYS A 5 20.67 3.83 10.92
C LYS A 5 21.11 5.03 10.09
N ASP A 6 22.08 4.86 9.19
CA ASP A 6 22.49 5.91 8.25
C ASP A 6 21.35 6.24 7.27
N LEU A 7 20.58 5.25 6.83
CA LEU A 7 19.42 5.49 5.97
C LEU A 7 18.27 6.24 6.68
N PHE A 8 18.20 6.21 8.00
CA PHE A 8 17.21 6.98 8.76
C PHE A 8 17.74 8.31 9.29
N THR A 9 19.06 8.48 9.39
CA THR A 9 19.70 9.64 10.03
C THR A 9 20.31 10.61 9.01
N SER A 10 20.70 10.13 7.82
CA SER A 10 21.19 10.97 6.72
C SER A 10 20.03 11.54 5.92
N ASP A 11 20.07 12.83 5.55
CA ASP A 11 19.05 13.52 4.74
C ASP A 11 18.65 12.74 3.47
N VAL A 12 19.63 12.11 2.82
CA VAL A 12 19.42 11.32 1.59
C VAL A 12 18.67 10.01 1.88
N GLY A 13 19.00 9.40 3.01
CA GLY A 13 18.35 8.18 3.46
C GLY A 13 16.88 8.43 3.83
N LEU A 14 16.61 9.52 4.55
CA LEU A 14 15.26 9.86 4.99
C LEU A 14 14.35 10.19 3.80
N MET A 15 14.87 10.90 2.79
CA MET A 15 14.14 11.11 1.53
C MET A 15 13.83 9.81 0.80
N SER A 16 14.79 8.89 0.71
CA SER A 16 14.60 7.59 0.07
C SER A 16 13.61 6.72 0.86
N ALA A 17 13.69 6.72 2.19
CA ALA A 17 12.78 6.03 3.08
C ALA A 17 11.35 6.58 2.97
N ALA A 18 11.18 7.90 2.87
CA ALA A 18 9.89 8.54 2.64
C ALA A 18 9.30 8.10 1.28
N GLY A 19 10.10 8.06 0.22
CA GLY A 19 9.67 7.55 -1.08
C GLY A 19 9.22 6.10 -1.04
N ILE A 20 9.98 5.21 -0.37
CA ILE A 20 9.62 3.80 -0.19
C ILE A 20 8.34 3.67 0.63
N ALA A 21 8.22 4.40 1.74
CA ALA A 21 7.03 4.41 2.58
C ALA A 21 5.79 4.87 1.80
N PHE A 22 5.94 5.91 0.96
CA PHE A 22 4.88 6.38 0.08
C PHE A 22 4.47 5.32 -0.95
N MET A 23 5.44 4.68 -1.60
CA MET A 23 5.20 3.62 -2.59
C MET A 23 4.45 2.43 -1.97
N LEU A 24 4.88 1.99 -0.78
CA LEU A 24 4.21 0.93 -0.03
C LEU A 24 2.81 1.34 0.45
N GLY A 25 2.65 2.58 0.93
CA GLY A 25 1.36 3.13 1.32
C GLY A 25 0.37 3.15 0.16
N MET A 26 0.82 3.58 -1.02
CA MET A 26 0.02 3.54 -2.24
C MET A 26 -0.33 2.11 -2.65
N ALA A 27 0.62 1.17 -2.60
CA ALA A 27 0.37 -0.23 -2.93
C ALA A 27 -0.71 -0.84 -2.03
N VAL A 28 -0.62 -0.63 -0.71
CA VAL A 28 -1.62 -1.10 0.25
C VAL A 28 -2.98 -0.43 0.00
N PHE A 29 -3.00 0.88 -0.28
CA PHE A 29 -4.23 1.60 -0.60
C PHE A 29 -4.94 1.02 -1.84
N TYR A 30 -4.20 0.78 -2.93
CA TYR A 30 -4.76 0.18 -4.14
C TYR A 30 -5.30 -1.22 -3.86
N ILE A 31 -4.53 -2.10 -3.23
CA ILE A 31 -4.98 -3.46 -2.88
C ILE A 31 -6.26 -3.39 -2.04
N ARG A 32 -6.30 -2.52 -1.02
CA ARG A 32 -7.46 -2.29 -0.16
C ARG A 32 -8.67 -1.80 -0.95
N PHE A 33 -8.46 -0.90 -1.91
CA PHE A 33 -9.50 -0.35 -2.77
C PHE A 33 -10.08 -1.41 -3.71
N PHE A 34 -9.22 -2.16 -4.41
CA PHE A 34 -9.63 -3.24 -5.31
C PHE A 34 -10.37 -4.35 -4.56
N LEU A 35 -9.87 -4.78 -3.40
CA LEU A 35 -10.56 -5.77 -2.56
C LEU A 35 -11.92 -5.28 -2.09
N ARG A 36 -12.08 -3.98 -1.81
CA ARG A 36 -13.36 -3.42 -1.39
C ARG A 36 -14.35 -3.34 -2.55
N HIS A 37 -13.89 -2.94 -3.74
CA HIS A 37 -14.71 -2.94 -4.97
C HIS A 37 -15.12 -4.36 -5.38
N MET A 38 -14.18 -5.31 -5.42
CA MET A 38 -14.45 -6.71 -5.73
C MET A 38 -15.50 -7.31 -4.78
N ARG A 39 -15.44 -6.99 -3.49
CA ARG A 39 -16.45 -7.46 -2.52
C ARG A 39 -17.84 -6.87 -2.78
N GLU A 40 -17.93 -5.62 -3.22
CA GLU A 40 -19.20 -5.00 -3.61
C GLU A 40 -19.74 -5.62 -4.92
N ASP A 41 -18.86 -5.93 -5.87
CA ASP A 41 -19.23 -6.60 -7.12
C ASP A 41 -19.66 -8.05 -6.88
N GLU A 42 -18.95 -8.80 -6.05
CA GLU A 42 -19.34 -10.15 -5.62
C GLU A 42 -20.67 -10.15 -4.87
N ALA A 43 -20.92 -9.14 -4.01
CA ALA A 43 -22.18 -9.02 -3.30
C ALA A 43 -23.35 -8.73 -4.25
N ARG A 44 -23.15 -7.87 -5.26
CA ARG A 44 -24.16 -7.62 -6.31
C ARG A 44 -24.38 -8.84 -7.20
N GLN A 45 -23.32 -9.59 -7.53
CA GLN A 45 -23.43 -10.82 -8.31
C GLN A 45 -24.14 -11.94 -7.55
N ARG A 46 -23.91 -12.08 -6.23
CA ARG A 46 -24.65 -13.03 -5.37
C ARG A 46 -26.11 -12.66 -5.21
N ALA A 47 -26.44 -11.36 -5.14
CA ALA A 47 -27.82 -10.89 -5.10
C ALA A 47 -28.56 -11.04 -6.45
N SER A 48 -27.82 -11.18 -7.55
CA SER A 48 -28.37 -11.36 -8.91
C SER A 48 -28.46 -12.84 -9.33
N LYS A 49 -27.93 -13.78 -8.54
CA LYS A 49 -28.05 -15.21 -8.84
C LYS A 49 -29.39 -15.73 -8.26
N PRO A 50 -30.29 -16.29 -9.09
CA PRO A 50 -31.67 -16.64 -8.74
C PRO A 50 -31.77 -17.77 -7.70
#